data_AF-X1IKB5-F1
#
_entry.id   AF-X1IKB5-F1
#
_cell.length_a   1.000
_cell.length_b   1.000
_cell.length_c   1.000
_cell.angle_alpha   90.00
_cell.angle_beta   90.00
_cell.angle_gamma   90.00
#
_symmetry.space_group_name_H-M   'P 1'
#
loop_
_entity.id
_entity.type
_entity.pdbx_description
1 polymer ?
#
loop_
_entity_poly.entity_id
_entity_poly.type
_entity_poly.pdbx_seq_one_letter_code
_entity_poly.pdbx_strand_id
1 'polypeptide(L)' 'MAKSYKVRVKVISQKGTCEAGHKVGDEWVIGEKTPQGLCIFAFGSLLTALMPLMFDGSFPWEKDPDVT' A
#
# COMPACT_ATOMS: atom_id res chain seq x y z
N MET A 1 11.45 10.72 17.56
CA MET A 1 11.23 10.35 16.15
C MET A 1 10.23 9.21 16.16
N ALA A 2 9.06 9.38 15.54
CA ALA A 2 8.07 8.31 15.45
C ALA A 2 8.68 7.14 14.67
N LYS A 3 8.52 5.90 15.15
CA LYS A 3 8.92 4.71 14.39
C LYS A 3 8.05 4.66 13.12
N SER A 4 8.69 4.66 11.96
CA SER A 4 8.04 4.44 10.68
C SER A 4 8.23 2.98 10.26
N TYR A 5 7.13 2.26 10.09
CA TYR A 5 7.16 0.88 9.57
C TYR A 5 7.12 0.87 8.04
N LYS A 6 7.71 -0.17 7.45
CA LYS A 6 7.64 -0.42 6.01
C LYS A 6 6.39 -1.24 5.72
N VAL A 7 5.54 -0.74 4.84
CA VAL A 7 4.29 -1.41 4.45
C VAL A 7 4.49 -2.09 3.10
N ARG A 8 4.14 -3.36 3.00
CA ARG A 8 4.17 -4.10 1.73
C ARG A 8 2.79 -4.02 1.10
N VAL A 9 2.71 -3.54 -0.14
CA VAL A 9 1.47 -3.49 -0.92
C VAL A 9 1.56 -4.49 -2.06
N LYS A 10 0.51 -5.28 -2.25
CA LYS A 10 0.40 -6.26 -3.34
C LYS A 10 -0.89 -6.06 -4.13
N VAL A 11 -0.81 -6.15 -5.45
CA VAL A 11 -2.01 -6.22 -6.29
C VAL A 11 -2.60 -7.63 -6.17
N ILE A 12 -3.65 -7.76 -5.36
CA ILE A 12 -4.36 -9.04 -5.17
C ILE A 12 -5.38 -9.32 -6.27
N SER A 13 -5.97 -8.28 -6.86
CA SER A 13 -6.98 -8.41 -7.90
C SER A 13 -7.01 -7.17 -8.78
N GLN A 14 -7.42 -7.35 -10.03
CA GLN A 14 -7.59 -6.26 -10.98
C GLN A 14 -8.90 -6.49 -11.73
N LYS A 15 -9.75 -5.46 -11.74
CA LYS A 15 -10.95 -5.43 -12.59
C LYS A 15 -10.70 -4.48 -13.74
N GLY A 16 -10.79 -4.97 -14.97
CA GLY A 16 -10.48 -4.19 -16.18
C GLY A 16 -8.97 -4.06 -16.41
N THR A 17 -8.56 -2.96 -17.06
CA THR A 17 -7.16 -2.72 -17.46
C THR A 17 -6.61 -1.49 -16.76
N CYS A 18 -5.43 -1.59 -16.15
CA CYS A 18 -4.72 -0.43 -15.62
C CYS A 18 -3.88 0.22 -16.73
N GLU A 19 -4.14 1.51 -17.01
CA GLU A 19 -3.37 2.28 -18.01
C GLU A 19 -1.90 2.47 -17.62
N ALA A 20 -1.59 2.44 -16.32
CA ALA A 20 -0.21 2.48 -15.84
C ALA A 20 0.53 1.15 -15.97
N GLY A 21 -0.15 0.07 -16.40
CA GLY A 21 0.45 -1.23 -16.66
C GLY A 21 0.57 -2.18 -15.46
N HIS A 22 0.07 -1.80 -14.28
CA HIS A 22 0.09 -2.66 -13.09
C HIS A 22 -0.71 -3.94 -13.31
N LYS A 23 -0.23 -5.07 -12.79
CA LYS A 23 -0.85 -6.39 -12.92
C LYS A 23 -1.00 -7.06 -11.55
N VAL A 24 -1.89 -8.05 -11.49
CA VAL A 24 -2.03 -8.91 -10.30
C VAL A 24 -0.70 -9.60 -10.04
N GLY A 25 -0.23 -9.53 -8.79
CA GLY A 25 1.07 -10.04 -8.37
C GLY A 25 2.17 -8.99 -8.25
N ASP A 26 1.97 -7.76 -8.73
CA ASP A 26 2.92 -6.68 -8.48
C ASP A 26 2.98 -6.36 -6.98
N GLU A 27 4.20 -6.22 -6.46
CA GLU A 27 4.47 -5.97 -5.06
C GLU A 27 5.41 -4.77 -4.90
N TRP A 28 5.08 -3.87 -3.98
CA TRP A 28 5.91 -2.73 -3.61
C TRP A 28 6.09 -2.66 -2.10
N VAL A 29 7.27 -2.21 -1.67
CA VAL A 29 7.53 -1.91 -0.26
C VAL A 29 7.61 -0.40 -0.10
N ILE A 30 6.66 0.15 0.63
CA ILE A 30 6.50 1.58 0.88
C ILE A 30 7.09 1.90 2.25
N GLY A 31 8.02 2.86 2.28
CA GLY A 31 8.56 3.43 3.51
C GLY A 31 8.34 4.94 3.50
N GLU A 32 9.37 5.72 3.83
CA GLU A 32 9.30 7.19 3.82
C GLU A 32 9.14 7.80 2.41
N LYS A 33 9.46 7.04 1.35
CA LYS A 33 9.43 7.50 -0.04
C LYS A 33 8.48 6.65 -0.88
N THR A 34 7.95 7.27 -1.92
CA THR A 34 7.20 6.58 -2.96
C THR A 34 8.10 5.55 -3.66
N PRO A 35 7.66 4.28 -3.77
CA PRO A 35 8.42 3.27 -4.50
C PRO A 35 8.44 3.59 -5.98
N GLN A 36 9.55 3.27 -6.66
CA GLN A 36 9.62 3.37 -8.11
C GLN A 36 8.65 2.36 -8.75
N GLY A 37 8.00 2.78 -9.84
CA GLY A 37 7.08 1.93 -10.59
C GLY A 37 5.65 1.91 -10.06
N LEU A 38 5.32 2.57 -8.94
CA LEU A 38 3.93 2.80 -8.54
C LEU A 38 3.43 4.13 -9.11
N CYS A 39 2.23 4.14 -9.71
CA CYS A 39 1.68 5.39 -10.25
C CYS A 39 1.20 6.32 -9.12
N ILE A 40 1.28 7.63 -9.36
CA ILE A 40 0.91 8.65 -8.36
C ILE A 40 -0.55 8.52 -7.92
N PHE A 41 -1.44 8.15 -8.84
CA PHE A 41 -2.85 7.93 -8.53
C PHE A 41 -3.06 6.76 -7.57
N ALA A 42 -2.42 5.61 -7.82
CA ALA A 42 -2.50 4.46 -6.93
C ALA A 42 -1.90 4.77 -5.56
N PHE A 43 -0.74 5.44 -5.53
CA PHE A 43 -0.13 5.88 -4.28
C PHE A 43 -1.04 6.83 -3.48
N GLY A 44 -1.67 7.79 -4.15
CA GLY A 44 -2.61 8.72 -3.52
C GLY A 44 -3.83 8.03 -2.93
N SER A 45 -4.40 7.04 -3.64
CA SER A 45 -5.53 6.24 -3.13
C SER A 45 -5.16 5.36 -1.94
N LEU A 46 -3.91 4.88 -1.86
CA LEU A 46 -3.43 4.03 -0.77
C LEU A 46 -3.03 4.83 0.47
N LEU A 47 -2.81 6.14 0.35
CA LEU A 47 -2.23 6.96 1.41
C LEU A 47 -3.05 6.92 2.71
N THR A 48 -4.38 6.88 2.61
CA THR A 48 -5.29 6.77 3.76
C THR A 48 -5.12 5.47 4.53
N ALA A 49 -4.75 4.39 3.85
CA ALA A 49 -4.47 3.11 4.49
C ALA A 49 -3.00 2.98 4.94
N LEU A 50 -2.07 3.57 4.18
CA LEU A 50 -0.65 3.56 4.49
C LEU A 50 -0.31 4.33 5.76
N MET A 51 -0.89 5.53 5.95
CA MET A 51 -0.57 6.36 7.13
C MET A 51 -0.80 5.63 8.47
N PRO A 52 -1.96 5.01 8.75
CA PRO A 52 -2.14 4.25 9.98
C PRO A 52 -1.14 3.10 10.07
N LEU A 53 -0.99 2.28 9.02
CA LEU A 53 -0.07 1.13 9.04
C LEU A 53 1.41 1.53 9.26
N MET A 54 1.85 2.68 8.72
CA MET A 54 3.21 3.19 8.90
C MET A 54 3.50 3.70 10.31
N PHE A 55 2.47 4.12 11.05
CA PHE A 55 2.59 4.74 12.38
C PHE A 55 1.96 3.88 13.49
N ASP A 56 2.02 2.55 13.37
CA ASP A 56 1.55 1.59 14.39
C ASP A 56 0.02 1.62 14.61
N GLY A 57 -0.72 2.18 13.64
CA GLY A 57 -2.18 2.15 13.60
C GLY A 57 -2.70 0.84 13.02
N SER A 58 -3.86 0.41 13.50
CA SER A 58 -4.56 -0.78 12.99
C SER A 58 -6.00 -0.42 12.63
N PHE A 59 -6.58 -1.12 11.68
CA PHE A 59 -7.99 -0.95 11.36
C PHE A 59 -8.85 -1.79 12.33
N PRO A 60 -9.88 -1.20 12.97
CA PRO A 60 -10.66 -1.89 14.00
C PRO A 60 -11.52 -3.05 13.46
N TRP A 61 -11.70 -3.15 12.14
CA TRP A 61 -12.40 -4.24 11.47
C TRP A 61 -11.47 -5.35 10.96
N GLU A 62 -10.16 -5.12 10.95
CA GLU A 62 -9.18 -6.10 10.49
C GLU A 62 -8.92 -7.12 11.60
N LYS A 63 -9.06 -8.41 11.28
CA LYS A 63 -8.76 -9.48 12.23
C LYS A 63 -7.26 -9.73 12.38
N ASP A 64 -6.49 -9.36 11.36
CA ASP A 64 -5.05 -9.58 11.28
C ASP A 64 -4.38 -8.29 10.77
N PRO A 65 -3.51 -7.66 11.58
CA PRO A 65 -2.93 -6.35 11.26
C PRO A 65 -1.90 -6.38 10.12
N ASP A 66 -1.49 -7.56 9.64
CA ASP A 66 -0.41 -7.73 8.66
C ASP A 66 -0.88 -8.08 7.23
N VAL A 67 -2.20 -8.09 6.96
CA VAL A 67 -2.76 -8.71 5.74
C VAL A 67 -3.08 -7.73 4.59
N THR A 68 -3.15 -6.42 4.83
CA THR A 68 -3.76 -5.46 3.87
C THR A 68 -2.78 -4.83 2.86
#